data_AF-F3KFZ4-F1
#
_entry.id   AF-F3KFZ4-F1
#
_cell.length_a   1.000
_cell.length_b   1.000
_cell.length_c   1.000
_cell.angle_alpha   90.00
_cell.angle_beta   90.00
_cell.angle_gamma   90.00
#
_symmetry.space_group_name_H-M   'P 1'
#
loop_
_entity.id
_entity.type
_entity.pdbx_description
1 polymer ?
#
loop_
_entity_poly.entity_id
_entity_poly.type
_entity_poly.pdbx_seq_one_letter_code
_entity_poly.pdbx_strand_id
1 'polypeptide(L)'
;MLTTLKSFAAATLLLAGAAQAAHNPDEPSLTQSADAVCLLSEKGVLQLNKQNCRIYINGFLDGAVLTDSVIINRVRDRSEFFERAYATRVGVAKGPLPATYFADFCIAPDISRQQIVDTIMKRLEQNKHPGKDERTAVYSAIKSSYPCDVK
;
A
#
# COMPACT_ATOMS: atom_id res chain seq x y z
N MET A 1 18.02 -12.49 -88.25
CA MET A 1 16.61 -12.55 -87.84
C MET A 1 16.44 -11.73 -86.57
N LEU A 2 15.56 -10.71 -86.64
CA LEU A 2 14.68 -10.14 -85.60
C LEU A 2 15.28 -9.78 -84.21
N THR A 3 15.40 -8.50 -83.83
CA THR A 3 14.42 -7.66 -83.07
C THR A 3 14.00 -8.31 -81.73
N THR A 4 14.02 -7.74 -80.52
CA THR A 4 13.78 -6.39 -79.97
C THR A 4 13.89 -6.52 -78.43
N LEU A 5 14.57 -5.62 -77.71
CA LEU A 5 14.02 -4.50 -76.90
C LEU A 5 13.44 -4.84 -75.51
N LYS A 6 13.78 -3.97 -74.54
CA LYS A 6 13.17 -3.72 -73.20
C LYS A 6 13.68 -4.64 -72.07
N SER A 7 13.96 -4.19 -70.85
CA SER A 7 13.64 -2.95 -70.15
C SER A 7 14.62 -2.74 -69.00
N PHE A 8 14.96 -1.49 -68.73
CA PHE A 8 15.50 -1.05 -67.44
C PHE A 8 14.49 -1.36 -66.32
N ALA A 9 14.98 -1.92 -65.22
CA ALA A 9 14.31 -1.83 -63.92
C ALA A 9 15.40 -1.57 -62.87
N ALA A 10 15.42 -0.33 -62.38
CA ALA A 10 16.29 0.14 -61.32
C ALA A 10 15.99 -0.65 -60.03
N ALA A 11 16.96 -1.43 -59.56
CA ALA A 11 16.93 -2.00 -58.23
C ALA A 11 17.18 -0.86 -57.23
N THR A 12 16.09 -0.28 -56.75
CA THR A 12 16.09 0.73 -55.69
C THR A 12 16.40 0.01 -54.39
N LEU A 13 17.65 0.07 -53.94
CA LEU A 13 18.08 -0.45 -52.64
C LEU A 13 17.52 0.48 -51.55
N LEU A 14 16.38 0.11 -50.96
CA LEU A 14 15.85 0.73 -49.76
C LEU A 14 16.79 0.40 -48.59
N LEU A 15 17.59 1.38 -48.17
CA LEU A 15 18.22 1.40 -46.86
C LEU A 15 17.12 1.51 -45.79
N ALA A 16 16.66 0.37 -45.28
CA ALA A 16 15.93 0.32 -44.03
C ALA A 16 16.93 0.61 -42.89
N GLY A 17 17.05 1.89 -42.53
CA GLY A 17 17.68 2.30 -41.29
C GLY A 17 16.82 1.77 -40.13
N ALA A 18 17.28 0.71 -39.47
CA ALA A 18 16.78 0.36 -38.16
C ALA A 18 17.30 1.43 -37.19
N ALA A 19 16.45 2.38 -36.83
CA ALA A 19 16.71 3.22 -35.67
C ALA A 19 16.70 2.30 -34.44
N GLN A 20 17.88 1.88 -33.96
CA GLN A 20 18.00 1.41 -32.59
C GLN A 20 17.67 2.58 -31.69
N ALA A 21 16.45 2.60 -31.16
CA ALA A 21 16.15 3.36 -29.96
C ALA A 21 17.08 2.83 -28.86
N ALA A 22 17.99 3.69 -28.42
CA ALA A 22 18.89 3.43 -27.31
C ALA A 22 18.07 2.97 -26.10
N HIS A 23 18.25 1.72 -25.71
CA HIS A 23 17.67 1.15 -24.51
C HIS A 23 18.46 1.73 -23.33
N ASN A 24 17.90 2.72 -22.65
CA ASN A 24 18.45 3.24 -21.39
C ASN A 24 18.24 2.17 -20.30
N PRO A 25 19.30 1.71 -19.62
CA PRO A 25 19.19 0.63 -18.63
C PRO A 25 18.62 1.07 -17.26
N ASP A 26 18.12 2.30 -17.12
CA ASP A 26 17.66 2.89 -15.85
C ASP A 26 16.18 3.29 -15.82
N GLU A 27 15.33 2.73 -16.69
CA GLU A 27 13.88 2.80 -16.54
C GLU A 27 13.40 1.58 -15.72
N PRO A 28 13.00 1.74 -14.45
CA PRO A 28 12.38 0.65 -13.71
C PRO A 28 11.04 0.31 -14.38
N SER A 29 11.04 -0.76 -15.17
CA SER A 29 9.85 -1.30 -15.82
C SER A 29 8.79 -1.61 -14.77
N LEU A 30 7.65 -0.91 -14.85
CA LEU A 30 6.49 -0.99 -13.94
C LEU A 30 5.77 -2.36 -13.92
N THR A 31 6.36 -3.39 -14.54
CA THR A 31 5.76 -4.70 -14.82
C THR A 31 6.20 -5.83 -13.87
N GLN A 32 6.97 -5.55 -12.82
CA GLN A 32 7.27 -6.50 -11.73
C GLN A 32 6.44 -6.24 -10.45
N SER A 33 5.40 -5.40 -10.53
CA SER A 33 4.76 -4.75 -9.38
C SER A 33 3.62 -5.51 -8.68
N ALA A 34 3.33 -6.76 -9.04
CA ALA A 34 2.06 -7.37 -8.63
C ALA A 34 2.06 -8.25 -7.37
N ASP A 35 3.18 -8.83 -6.91
CA ASP A 35 3.03 -10.06 -6.10
C ASP A 35 3.42 -10.01 -4.60
N ALA A 36 3.90 -8.90 -4.04
CA ALA A 36 3.80 -8.53 -2.61
C ALA A 36 4.71 -7.34 -2.24
N VAL A 37 4.12 -6.28 -1.67
CA VAL A 37 4.80 -5.06 -1.21
C VAL A 37 5.42 -5.23 0.20
N CYS A 38 5.01 -6.29 0.90
CA CYS A 38 5.67 -6.87 2.05
C CYS A 38 5.77 -8.38 1.81
N LEU A 39 6.85 -8.88 1.20
CA LEU A 39 7.08 -10.32 1.01
C LEU A 39 7.27 -10.96 2.40
N LEU A 40 6.21 -11.57 2.90
CA LEU A 40 6.22 -12.47 4.03
C LEU A 40 6.54 -13.87 3.50
N SER A 41 7.74 -14.03 2.92
CA SER A 41 8.24 -15.36 2.57
C SER A 41 8.53 -16.12 3.87
N GLU A 42 8.37 -17.45 3.85
CA GLU A 42 8.70 -18.33 4.98
C GLU A 42 10.15 -18.17 5.48
N LYS A 43 11.01 -17.51 4.70
CA LYS A 43 12.44 -17.26 4.97
C LYS A 43 12.77 -15.85 5.47
N GLY A 44 11.77 -15.01 5.79
CA GLY A 44 11.99 -13.65 6.29
C GLY A 44 12.15 -12.62 5.17
N VAL A 45 11.95 -11.35 5.54
CA VAL A 45 11.80 -10.22 4.61
C VAL A 45 13.12 -9.98 3.85
N LEU A 46 13.13 -10.26 2.54
CA LEU A 46 14.22 -9.90 1.63
C LEU A 46 14.47 -8.39 1.75
N GLN A 47 15.70 -7.95 2.02
CA GLN A 47 16.04 -6.55 2.35
C GLN A 47 15.56 -5.53 1.30
N LEU A 48 15.49 -5.90 0.01
CA LEU A 48 14.93 -5.06 -1.07
C LEU A 48 13.45 -4.69 -0.84
N ASN A 49 12.75 -5.47 -0.02
CA ASN A 49 11.34 -5.29 0.29
C ASN A 49 11.08 -4.52 1.60
N LYS A 50 12.10 -4.23 2.41
CA LYS A 50 11.86 -3.52 3.68
C LYS A 50 11.40 -2.09 3.46
N GLN A 51 11.98 -1.38 2.50
CA GLN A 51 11.59 0.00 2.22
C GLN A 51 10.16 0.08 1.67
N ASN A 52 9.81 -0.79 0.72
CA ASN A 52 8.46 -0.87 0.16
C ASN A 52 7.44 -1.23 1.24
N CYS A 53 7.77 -2.19 2.11
CA CYS A 53 6.91 -2.55 3.23
C CYS A 53 6.72 -1.40 4.23
N ARG A 54 7.77 -0.62 4.52
CA ARG A 54 7.65 0.60 5.34
C ARG A 54 6.74 1.63 4.68
N ILE A 55 6.84 1.83 3.37
CA ILE A 55 5.96 2.74 2.61
C ILE A 55 4.51 2.25 2.68
N TYR A 56 4.28 0.95 2.49
CA TYR A 56 2.96 0.33 2.61
C TYR A 56 2.37 0.52 4.00
N ILE A 57 3.13 0.25 5.07
CA ILE A 57 2.70 0.45 6.45
C ILE A 57 2.33 1.91 6.71
N ASN A 58 3.13 2.86 6.21
CA ASN A 58 2.79 4.28 6.33
C ASN A 58 1.46 4.60 5.65
N GLY A 59 1.27 4.17 4.40
CA GLY A 59 0.00 4.37 3.68
C GLY A 59 -1.19 3.70 4.38
N PHE A 60 -0.98 2.52 4.96
CA PHE A 60 -2.01 1.84 5.76
C PHE A 60 -2.41 2.66 6.99
N LEU A 61 -1.44 3.18 7.73
CA LEU A 61 -1.67 4.02 8.92
C LEU A 61 -2.34 5.35 8.55
N ASP A 62 -1.91 6.00 7.47
CA ASP A 62 -2.51 7.24 6.98
C ASP A 62 -3.96 7.03 6.58
N GLY A 63 -4.27 5.91 5.90
CA GLY A 63 -5.63 5.54 5.52
C GLY A 63 -6.56 5.32 6.72
N ALA A 64 -6.06 4.65 7.76
CA ALA A 64 -6.78 4.45 9.01
C ALA A 64 -7.06 5.79 9.71
N VAL A 65 -6.03 6.62 9.89
CA VAL A 65 -6.13 7.93 10.55
C VAL A 65 -7.09 8.86 9.80
N LEU A 66 -6.98 8.92 8.47
CA LEU A 66 -7.82 9.79 7.64
C LEU A 66 -9.29 9.38 7.73
N THR A 67 -9.59 8.09 7.58
CA THR A 67 -10.97 7.61 7.58
C THR A 67 -11.64 7.82 8.93
N ASP A 68 -10.95 7.42 10.01
CA ASP A 68 -11.47 7.52 11.36
C ASP A 68 -11.66 8.97 11.80
N SER A 69 -10.69 9.85 11.53
CA SER A 69 -10.83 11.27 11.87
C SER A 69 -12.02 11.93 11.16
N VAL A 70 -12.25 11.61 9.88
CA VAL A 70 -13.42 12.10 9.14
C VAL A 70 -14.72 11.56 9.72
N ILE A 71 -14.78 10.28 10.09
CA ILE A 71 -15.97 9.70 10.73
C ILE A 71 -16.21 10.36 12.09
N ILE A 72 -15.20 10.43 12.95
CA ILE A 72 -15.30 11.04 14.29
C ILE A 72 -15.79 12.48 14.19
N ASN A 73 -15.21 13.28 13.29
CA ASN A 73 -15.61 14.68 13.12
C ASN A 73 -17.05 14.80 12.60
N ARG A 74 -17.46 13.98 11.61
CA ARG A 74 -18.84 13.97 11.13
C ARG A 74 -19.84 13.42 12.13
N VAL A 75 -19.43 12.55 13.04
CA VAL A 75 -20.26 11.97 14.12
C VAL A 75 -20.45 13.00 15.23
N ARG A 76 -19.42 13.78 15.58
CA ARG A 76 -19.49 14.82 16.62
C ARG A 76 -20.33 16.04 16.24
N ASP A 77 -20.45 16.32 14.94
CA ASP A 77 -21.15 17.52 14.43
C ASP A 77 -22.63 17.23 14.08
N ARG A 78 -23.32 16.40 14.85
CA ARG A 78 -24.68 15.92 14.52
C ARG A 78 -25.77 16.38 15.49
N SER A 79 -26.99 16.35 14.96
CA SER A 79 -28.23 16.67 15.67
C SER A 79 -28.48 15.73 16.86
N GLU A 80 -29.30 16.17 17.82
CA GLU A 80 -29.66 15.40 19.02
C GLU A 80 -30.24 14.00 18.71
N PHE A 81 -30.91 13.84 17.56
CA PHE A 81 -31.41 12.53 17.14
C PHE A 81 -30.27 11.54 16.91
N PHE A 82 -29.20 11.99 16.26
CA PHE A 82 -28.05 11.14 15.99
C PHE A 82 -27.32 10.76 17.27
N GLU A 83 -27.13 11.72 18.19
CA GLU A 83 -26.53 11.46 19.51
C GLU A 83 -27.29 10.38 20.28
N ARG A 84 -28.62 10.48 20.38
CA ARG A 84 -29.44 9.47 21.05
C ARG A 84 -29.38 8.10 20.37
N ALA A 85 -29.44 8.07 19.04
CA ALA A 85 -29.38 6.84 18.27
C ALA A 85 -28.01 6.16 18.42
N TYR A 86 -26.92 6.94 18.38
CA TYR A 86 -25.56 6.44 18.55
C TYR A 86 -25.34 5.91 19.97
N ALA A 87 -25.75 6.65 21.00
CA ALA A 87 -25.64 6.22 22.39
C ALA A 87 -26.36 4.89 22.67
N THR A 88 -27.50 4.65 22.01
CA THR A 88 -28.27 3.40 22.18
C THR A 88 -27.66 2.21 21.43
N ARG A 89 -27.03 2.45 20.26
CA ARG A 89 -26.55 1.37 19.37
C ARG A 89 -25.06 1.04 19.53
N VAL A 90 -24.24 2.08 19.70
CA VAL A 90 -22.77 1.96 19.76
C VAL A 90 -22.28 2.16 21.20
N GLY A 91 -23.05 2.89 22.01
CA GLY A 91 -22.66 3.28 23.36
C GLY A 91 -22.05 4.68 23.41
N VAL A 92 -21.89 5.21 24.62
CA VAL A 92 -21.26 6.51 24.85
C VAL A 92 -19.77 6.30 25.05
N ALA A 93 -18.96 6.81 24.12
CA ALA A 93 -17.52 6.84 24.29
C ALA A 93 -17.16 7.75 25.48
N LYS A 94 -16.41 7.21 26.46
CA LYS A 94 -15.92 8.00 27.60
C LYS A 94 -14.67 8.78 27.18
N GLY A 95 -14.87 9.96 26.61
CA GLY A 95 -13.80 10.91 26.27
C GLY A 95 -13.53 11.04 24.77
N PRO A 96 -12.47 11.80 24.40
CA PRO A 96 -12.10 11.99 23.00
C PRO A 96 -11.73 10.66 22.34
N LEU A 97 -12.35 10.35 21.21
CA LEU A 97 -12.00 9.18 20.42
C LEU A 97 -10.61 9.36 19.77
N PRO A 98 -9.69 8.39 19.88
CA PRO A 98 -8.41 8.45 19.17
C PRO A 98 -8.64 8.38 17.66
N ALA A 99 -7.69 8.90 16.89
CA ALA A 99 -7.78 8.96 15.42
C ALA A 99 -7.73 7.59 14.72
N THR A 100 -7.67 6.48 15.46
CA THR A 100 -7.68 5.10 14.94
C THR A 100 -8.72 4.23 15.68
N TYR A 101 -9.72 4.86 16.30
CA TYR A 101 -10.75 4.19 17.10
C TYR A 101 -11.54 3.11 16.34
N PHE A 102 -12.01 3.40 15.12
CA PHE A 102 -12.75 2.44 14.31
C PHE A 102 -11.84 1.45 13.59
N ALA A 103 -10.55 1.76 13.50
CA ALA A 103 -9.53 0.85 13.01
C ALA A 103 -9.14 -0.25 14.02
N ASP A 104 -9.70 -0.24 15.24
CA ASP A 104 -9.56 -1.33 16.23
C ASP A 104 -8.13 -1.51 16.78
N PHE A 105 -7.33 -0.44 16.77
CA PHE A 105 -6.02 -0.34 17.42
C PHE A 105 -5.78 1.07 17.96
N CYS A 106 -4.99 1.19 19.03
CA CYS A 106 -4.83 2.44 19.77
C CYS A 106 -3.35 2.83 19.87
N ILE A 107 -2.96 3.84 19.10
CA ILE A 107 -1.61 4.40 19.09
C ILE A 107 -1.59 5.66 19.96
N ALA A 108 -0.71 5.67 20.96
CA ALA A 108 -0.54 6.83 21.82
C ALA A 108 0.13 7.99 21.05
N PRO A 109 -0.29 9.25 21.29
CA PRO A 109 0.15 10.41 20.50
C PRO A 109 1.62 10.78 20.70
N ASP A 110 2.27 10.26 21.75
CA ASP A 110 3.67 10.48 22.09
C ASP A 110 4.64 9.56 21.34
N ILE A 111 4.13 8.54 20.64
CA ILE A 111 4.95 7.60 19.87
C ILE A 111 5.19 8.17 18.46
N SER A 112 6.45 8.27 18.05
CA SER A 112 6.78 8.76 16.71
C SER A 112 6.36 7.78 15.61
N ARG A 113 6.03 8.32 14.42
CA ARG A 113 5.69 7.51 13.23
C ARG A 113 6.77 6.47 12.91
N GLN A 114 8.04 6.84 13.02
CA GLN A 114 9.15 5.93 12.76
C GLN A 114 9.17 4.75 13.75
N GLN A 115 9.00 5.02 15.05
CA GLN A 115 8.93 3.96 16.07
C GLN A 115 7.74 3.01 15.83
N ILE A 116 6.61 3.54 15.38
CA ILE A 116 5.44 2.72 15.04
C ILE A 116 5.77 1.77 13.89
N VAL A 117 6.30 2.31 12.79
CA VAL A 117 6.68 1.51 11.62
C VAL A 117 7.74 0.47 11.98
N ASP A 118 8.76 0.84 12.76
CA ASP A 118 9.81 -0.10 13.21
C ASP A 118 9.25 -1.23 14.07
N THR A 119 8.31 -0.93 14.96
CA THR A 119 7.63 -1.93 15.80
C THR A 119 6.83 -2.90 14.94
N ILE A 120 6.08 -2.40 13.96
CA ILE A 120 5.28 -3.23 13.04
C ILE A 120 6.19 -4.09 12.16
N MET A 121 7.26 -3.52 11.61
CA MET A 121 8.26 -4.27 10.83
C MET A 121 8.85 -5.42 11.64
N LYS A 122 9.28 -5.14 12.88
CA LYS A 122 9.79 -6.17 13.79
C LYS A 122 8.73 -7.25 14.06
N ARG A 123 7.47 -6.86 14.26
CA ARG A 123 6.38 -7.79 14.50
C ARG A 123 6.12 -8.71 13.29
N LEU A 124 6.18 -8.17 12.08
CA LEU A 124 6.04 -8.92 10.83
C LEU A 124 7.22 -9.88 10.61
N GLU A 125 8.43 -9.50 11.01
CA GLU A 125 9.61 -10.36 10.94
C GLU A 125 9.57 -11.52 11.96
N GLN A 126 9.01 -11.28 13.15
CA GLN A 126 8.96 -12.25 14.23
C GLN A 126 7.86 -13.30 14.07
N ASN A 127 6.76 -12.96 13.38
CA ASN A 127 5.62 -13.85 13.25
C ASN A 127 5.58 -14.43 11.84
N LYS A 128 5.41 -15.75 11.76
CA LYS A 128 5.00 -16.37 10.50
C LYS A 128 3.54 -16.00 10.24
N HIS A 129 3.24 -15.55 9.04
CA HIS A 129 1.89 -15.22 8.60
C HIS A 129 1.41 -16.17 7.48
N PRO A 130 1.41 -17.49 7.71
CA PRO A 130 1.09 -18.45 6.65
C PRO A 130 -0.34 -18.24 6.15
N GLY A 131 -0.50 -18.13 4.83
CA GLY A 131 -1.80 -18.01 4.18
C GLY A 131 -2.54 -16.67 4.39
N LYS A 132 -1.89 -15.66 4.98
CA LYS A 132 -2.45 -14.30 5.07
C LYS A 132 -1.94 -13.44 3.92
N ASP A 133 -2.84 -12.69 3.30
CA ASP A 133 -2.44 -11.60 2.41
C ASP A 133 -1.76 -10.47 3.21
N GLU A 134 -1.03 -9.62 2.50
CA GLU A 134 -0.25 -8.53 3.07
C GLU A 134 -1.07 -7.59 3.97
N ARG A 135 -2.27 -7.20 3.52
CA ARG A 135 -3.15 -6.29 4.28
C ARG A 135 -3.51 -6.91 5.62
N THR A 136 -3.92 -8.17 5.60
CA THR A 136 -4.32 -8.91 6.81
C THR A 136 -3.14 -9.11 7.77
N ALA A 137 -1.94 -9.36 7.23
CA ALA A 137 -0.74 -9.51 8.05
C ALA A 137 -0.34 -8.19 8.73
N VAL A 138 -0.29 -7.08 7.98
CA VAL A 138 0.00 -5.73 8.52
C VAL A 138 -1.04 -5.34 9.56
N TYR A 139 -2.32 -5.50 9.26
CA TYR A 139 -3.40 -5.22 10.22
C TYR A 139 -3.25 -6.02 11.52
N SER A 140 -2.98 -7.34 11.40
CA SER A 140 -2.76 -8.21 12.57
C SER A 140 -1.53 -7.77 13.39
N ALA A 141 -0.46 -7.37 12.70
CA ALA A 141 0.77 -6.90 13.35
C ALA A 141 0.54 -5.59 14.11
N ILE A 142 -0.21 -4.64 13.53
CA ILE A 142 -0.59 -3.38 14.19
C ILE A 142 -1.45 -3.67 15.43
N LYS A 143 -2.56 -4.41 15.27
CA LYS A 143 -3.51 -4.68 16.37
C LYS A 143 -2.86 -5.40 17.54
N SER A 144 -1.93 -6.31 17.27
CA SER A 144 -1.18 -7.01 18.33
C SER A 144 -0.06 -6.19 18.97
N SER A 145 0.41 -5.12 18.30
CA SER A 145 1.42 -4.21 18.84
C SER A 145 0.80 -3.03 19.61
N TYR A 146 -0.41 -2.63 19.23
CA TYR A 146 -1.13 -1.46 19.75
C TYR A 146 -2.59 -1.81 20.09
N PRO A 147 -2.84 -2.75 21.02
CA PRO A 147 -4.21 -3.08 21.42
C PRO A 147 -4.87 -1.86 22.07
N CYS A 148 -6.17 -1.68 21.84
CA CYS A 148 -6.96 -0.75 22.63
C CYS A 148 -7.27 -1.36 23.99
N ASP A 149 -7.12 -0.57 25.05
CA ASP A 149 -7.65 -0.93 26.36
C ASP A 149 -9.18 -0.93 26.28
N VAL A 150 -9.77 -2.12 26.23
CA VAL A 150 -11.22 -2.28 26.41
C VAL A 150 -11.56 -1.88 27.84
N LYS A 151 -12.22 -0.73 28.00
CA LYS A 151 -12.83 -0.28 29.26
C LYS A 151 -14.34 -0.34 29.18
#